data_AF-A0A9E1YX10-F1
#
_entry.id   AF-A0A9E1YX10-F1
#
_cell.length_a   1.000
_cell.length_b   1.000
_cell.length_c   1.000
_cell.angle_alpha   90.00
_cell.angle_beta   90.00
_cell.angle_gamma   90.00
#
_symmetry.space_group_name_H-M   'P 1'
#
loop_
_entity.id
_entity.type
_entity.pdbx_description
1 polymer ?
#
loop_
_entity_poly.entity_id
_entity_poly.type
_entity_poly.pdbx_seq_one_letter_code
_entity_poly.pdbx_strand_id
1 'polypeptide(L)'
;KFLEGMSGKVTRERRRALFGPENRAFHPLNHHPDRLEEDKVQFVAVLENLMTTWSLRLKPWARAWFAWCMPTPELQERKIVSEEEELIAHFDGASGITESYLRAVESHRAWHRADMERLDSEKGFNYFDINDEIGSDLDNEWLFVDRVHMTDRGYEVVAEKLGSRLASD
;
A
#
# COMPACT_ATOMS: atom_id res chain seq x y z
N LYS A 1 22.92 -17.17 3.60
CA LYS A 1 23.09 -16.48 4.91
C LYS A 1 22.03 -15.40 5.18
N PHE A 2 21.92 -14.30 4.42
CA PHE A 2 20.89 -13.26 4.67
C PHE A 2 19.46 -13.83 4.54
N LEU A 3 19.17 -14.50 3.41
CA LEU A 3 17.86 -15.13 3.15
C LEU A 3 17.55 -16.32 4.08
N GLU A 4 18.57 -17.07 4.53
CA GLU A 4 18.40 -18.15 5.53
C GLU A 4 17.99 -17.60 6.90
N GLY A 5 18.45 -16.39 7.26
CA GLY A 5 18.04 -15.68 8.47
C GLY A 5 16.60 -15.18 8.43
N MET A 6 16.06 -14.92 7.22
CA MET A 6 14.67 -14.52 7.00
C MET A 6 13.71 -15.69 6.78
N SER A 7 14.21 -16.94 6.77
CA SER A 7 13.46 -18.17 6.43
C SER A 7 12.25 -18.52 7.31
N GLY A 8 11.80 -17.60 8.17
CA GLY A 8 10.58 -17.78 8.95
C GLY A 8 10.71 -18.78 10.10
N LYS A 9 11.83 -19.52 10.23
CA LYS A 9 12.01 -20.54 11.28
C LYS A 9 12.03 -19.93 12.68
N VAL A 10 12.85 -18.90 12.89
CA VAL A 10 12.92 -18.16 14.16
C VAL A 10 11.58 -17.46 14.45
N THR A 11 10.90 -16.98 13.42
CA THR A 11 9.59 -16.31 13.51
C THR A 11 8.46 -17.29 13.83
N ARG A 12 8.51 -18.53 13.30
CA ARG A 12 7.57 -19.62 13.64
C ARG A 12 7.76 -20.10 15.06
N GLU A 13 8.99 -20.31 15.52
CA GLU A 13 9.27 -20.71 16.90
C GLU A 13 8.85 -19.62 17.91
N ARG A 14 9.17 -18.35 17.64
CA ARG A 14 8.68 -17.22 18.45
C ARG A 14 7.17 -17.06 18.41
N ARG A 15 6.52 -17.18 17.24
CA ARG A 15 5.05 -17.14 17.14
C ARG A 15 4.40 -18.26 17.94
N ARG A 16 4.95 -19.48 17.87
CA ARG A 16 4.46 -20.64 18.62
C ARG A 16 4.59 -20.46 20.12
N ALA A 17 5.67 -19.83 20.57
CA ALA A 17 5.89 -19.49 21.98
C ALA A 17 4.94 -18.39 22.48
N LEU A 18 4.61 -17.40 21.66
CA LEU A 18 3.75 -16.27 22.03
C LEU A 18 2.24 -16.55 21.87
N PHE A 19 1.83 -17.34 20.87
CA PHE A 19 0.43 -17.51 20.48
C PHE A 19 -0.07 -18.96 20.56
N GLY A 20 0.78 -19.90 21.00
CA GLY A 20 0.44 -21.32 21.15
C GLY A 20 0.68 -22.16 19.88
N PRO A 21 0.48 -23.49 19.96
CA PRO A 21 0.71 -24.43 18.86
C PRO A 21 -0.33 -24.30 17.74
N GLU A 22 -1.47 -23.70 18.04
CA GLU A 22 -2.49 -23.41 17.05
C GLU A 22 -2.04 -22.19 16.27
N ASN A 23 -1.66 -22.41 15.01
CA ASN A 23 -1.76 -21.39 13.99
C ASN A 23 -3.17 -20.83 14.09
N ARG A 24 -3.37 -19.74 14.84
CA ARG A 24 -4.27 -18.71 14.38
C ARG A 24 -3.59 -18.19 13.12
N ALA A 25 -3.78 -18.93 12.02
CA ALA A 25 -3.83 -18.30 10.70
C ALA A 25 -4.59 -17.01 10.97
N PHE A 26 -4.01 -15.86 10.60
CA PHE A 26 -4.77 -14.61 10.58
C PHE A 26 -6.17 -15.01 10.20
N HIS A 27 -7.15 -14.81 11.12
CA HIS A 27 -8.54 -15.13 10.81
C HIS A 27 -8.69 -14.61 9.40
N PRO A 28 -8.94 -15.48 8.38
CA PRO A 28 -8.96 -15.01 7.02
C PRO A 28 -9.83 -13.78 7.10
N LEU A 29 -9.28 -12.62 6.72
CA LEU A 29 -10.08 -11.41 6.64
C LEU A 29 -11.24 -11.90 5.79
N ASN A 30 -12.39 -12.13 6.44
CA ASN A 30 -13.44 -13.01 5.91
C ASN A 30 -14.10 -12.16 4.85
N HIS A 31 -13.42 -12.07 3.71
CA HIS A 31 -13.81 -11.24 2.60
C HIS A 31 -14.68 -12.15 1.79
N HIS A 32 -15.95 -11.81 1.79
CA HIS A 32 -16.98 -12.54 1.11
C HIS A 32 -17.09 -11.93 -0.28
N PRO A 33 -16.63 -12.61 -1.36
CA PRO A 33 -16.66 -12.03 -2.71
C PRO A 33 -18.08 -11.66 -3.17
N ASP A 34 -19.10 -12.27 -2.57
CA ASP A 34 -20.52 -11.94 -2.70
C ASP A 34 -20.93 -10.62 -2.01
N ARG A 35 -20.04 -10.01 -1.22
CA ARG A 35 -20.27 -8.79 -0.44
C ARG A 35 -19.36 -7.62 -0.82
N LEU A 36 -18.72 -7.67 -1.99
CA LEU A 36 -17.81 -6.61 -2.45
C LEU A 36 -18.42 -5.19 -2.38
N GLU A 37 -19.70 -5.04 -2.72
CA GLU A 37 -20.38 -3.75 -2.65
C GLU A 37 -20.62 -3.30 -1.20
N GLU A 38 -21.00 -4.21 -0.31
CA GLU A 38 -21.16 -3.92 1.12
C GLU A 38 -19.82 -3.57 1.76
N ASP A 39 -18.76 -4.32 1.44
CA ASP A 39 -17.40 -4.10 1.91
C ASP A 39 -16.87 -2.76 1.42
N LYS A 40 -17.15 -2.38 0.17
CA LYS A 40 -16.85 -1.06 -0.38
C LYS A 40 -17.57 0.04 0.40
N VAL A 41 -18.89 -0.07 0.61
CA VAL A 41 -19.66 0.94 1.35
C VAL A 41 -19.10 1.13 2.76
N GLN A 42 -18.78 0.04 3.46
CA GLN A 42 -18.16 0.10 4.79
C GLN A 42 -16.77 0.74 4.74
N PHE A 43 -15.94 0.37 3.77
CA PHE A 43 -14.61 0.92 3.60
C PHE A 43 -14.67 2.43 3.34
N VAL A 44 -15.52 2.89 2.41
CA VAL A 44 -15.69 4.31 2.08
C VAL A 44 -16.18 5.09 3.30
N ALA A 45 -17.10 4.53 4.09
CA ALA A 45 -17.56 5.16 5.33
C ALA A 45 -16.44 5.29 6.37
N VAL A 46 -15.57 4.28 6.51
CA VAL A 46 -14.39 4.36 7.39
C VAL A 46 -13.41 5.42 6.89
N LEU A 47 -13.16 5.45 5.58
CA LEU A 47 -12.27 6.42 4.95
C LEU A 47 -12.77 7.84 5.14
N GLU A 48 -14.05 8.10 4.88
CA GLU A 48 -14.66 9.41 5.08
C GLU A 48 -14.55 9.87 6.54
N ASN A 49 -14.79 8.98 7.50
CA ASN A 49 -14.65 9.28 8.93
C ASN A 49 -13.20 9.62 9.29
N LEU A 50 -12.23 8.86 8.74
CA LEU A 50 -10.81 9.10 8.94
C LEU A 50 -10.41 10.48 8.40
N MET A 51 -10.76 10.77 7.15
CA MET A 51 -10.41 12.03 6.49
C MET A 51 -11.10 13.23 7.15
N THR A 52 -12.36 13.08 7.57
CA THR A 52 -13.08 14.11 8.33
C THR A 52 -12.39 14.39 9.67
N THR A 53 -11.99 13.33 10.39
CA THR A 53 -11.32 13.46 11.68
C THR A 53 -9.99 14.22 11.53
N TRP A 54 -9.17 13.85 10.55
CA TRP A 54 -7.89 14.53 10.30
C TRP A 54 -8.08 15.96 9.81
N SER A 55 -9.04 16.21 8.92
CA SER A 55 -9.38 17.56 8.46
C SER A 55 -9.72 18.48 9.63
N LEU A 56 -10.59 18.03 10.54
CA LEU A 56 -10.98 18.83 11.71
C LEU A 56 -9.80 19.05 12.68
N ARG A 57 -8.95 18.04 12.88
CA ARG A 57 -7.79 18.15 13.76
C ARG A 57 -6.71 19.08 13.22
N LEU A 58 -6.46 19.04 11.92
CA LEU A 58 -5.37 19.78 11.29
C LEU A 58 -5.77 21.20 10.90
N LYS A 59 -7.06 21.48 10.67
CA LYS A 59 -7.56 22.80 10.24
C LYS A 59 -7.05 24.00 11.06
N PRO A 60 -6.88 23.94 12.40
CA PRO A 60 -6.35 25.08 13.15
C PRO A 60 -4.83 25.29 13.00
N TRP A 61 -4.09 24.28 12.55
CA TRP A 61 -2.62 24.21 12.68
C TRP A 61 -1.89 24.08 11.34
N ALA A 62 -2.54 23.51 10.33
CA ALA A 62 -1.94 23.21 9.05
C ALA A 62 -2.41 24.22 8.00
N ARG A 63 -1.45 24.83 7.30
CA ARG A 63 -1.73 25.60 6.07
C ARG A 63 -2.23 24.70 4.94
N ALA A 64 -1.72 23.47 4.89
CA ALA A 64 -2.12 22.41 3.99
C ALA A 64 -1.81 21.06 4.63
N TRP A 65 -2.57 20.02 4.28
CA TRP A 65 -2.23 18.65 4.60
C TRP A 65 -2.48 17.75 3.39
N PHE A 66 -1.71 16.68 3.31
CA PHE A 66 -1.62 15.84 2.13
C PHE A 66 -1.93 14.40 2.52
N ALA A 67 -2.63 13.70 1.63
CA ALA A 67 -2.82 12.27 1.69
C ALA A 67 -2.30 11.69 0.39
N TRP A 68 -1.52 10.61 0.46
CA TRP A 68 -1.03 9.94 -0.74
C TRP A 68 -1.31 8.45 -0.70
N CYS A 69 -1.50 7.86 -1.88
CA CYS A 69 -1.59 6.41 -2.01
C CYS A 69 -0.20 5.80 -1.81
N MET A 70 -0.12 4.65 -1.15
CA MET A 70 1.14 3.93 -1.05
C MET A 70 1.58 3.46 -2.45
N PRO A 71 2.88 3.57 -2.79
CA PRO A 71 3.40 3.04 -4.03
C PRO A 71 3.25 1.52 -4.09
N THR A 72 2.82 1.00 -5.22
CA THR A 72 2.80 -0.45 -5.47
C THR A 72 3.19 -0.75 -6.92
N PRO A 73 3.94 -1.84 -7.19
CA PRO A 73 4.47 -2.10 -8.53
C PRO A 73 3.36 -2.18 -9.60
N GLU A 74 2.24 -2.82 -9.27
CA GLU A 74 1.13 -3.07 -10.19
C GLU A 74 0.33 -1.83 -10.56
N LEU A 75 0.44 -0.75 -9.79
CA LEU A 75 -0.23 0.53 -10.10
C LEU A 75 0.66 1.46 -10.93
N GLN A 76 1.91 1.10 -11.19
CA GLN A 76 2.89 1.96 -11.86
C GLN A 76 3.02 1.61 -13.34
N GLU A 77 3.28 2.61 -14.18
CA GLU A 77 3.59 2.43 -15.60
C GLU A 77 5.06 2.09 -15.84
N ARG A 78 5.62 1.18 -15.03
CA ARG A 78 7.01 0.72 -15.15
C ARG A 78 7.09 -0.79 -15.28
N LYS A 79 8.18 -1.28 -15.85
CA LYS A 79 8.56 -2.69 -15.78
C LYS A 79 9.25 -2.98 -14.45
N ILE A 80 8.92 -4.12 -13.87
CA ILE A 80 9.64 -4.67 -12.73
C ILE A 80 10.91 -5.37 -13.22
N VAL A 81 12.00 -5.22 -12.47
CA VAL A 81 13.29 -5.85 -12.80
C VAL A 81 13.39 -7.26 -12.21
N SER A 82 14.33 -8.06 -12.70
CA SER A 82 14.50 -9.47 -12.29
C SER A 82 14.67 -9.66 -10.78
N GLU A 83 15.35 -8.72 -10.13
CA GLU A 83 15.60 -8.73 -8.69
C GLU A 83 14.31 -8.52 -7.89
N GLU A 84 13.39 -7.69 -8.39
CA GLU A 84 12.07 -7.50 -7.80
C GLU A 84 11.21 -8.74 -8.01
N GLU A 85 11.19 -9.28 -9.23
CA GLU A 85 10.45 -10.50 -9.56
C GLU A 85 10.84 -11.66 -8.65
N GLU A 86 12.13 -11.89 -8.42
CA GLU A 86 12.63 -12.96 -7.55
C GLU A 86 12.14 -12.80 -6.11
N LEU A 87 12.27 -11.60 -5.53
CA LEU A 87 11.84 -11.36 -4.15
C LEU A 87 10.32 -11.41 -4.00
N ILE A 88 9.58 -10.78 -4.92
CA ILE A 88 8.11 -10.82 -4.92
C ILE A 88 7.63 -12.27 -4.97
N ALA A 89 8.17 -13.08 -5.87
CA ALA A 89 7.83 -14.50 -5.97
C ALA A 89 8.14 -15.27 -4.66
N HIS A 90 9.27 -14.95 -4.02
CA HIS A 90 9.64 -15.55 -2.73
C HIS A 90 8.63 -15.21 -1.62
N PHE A 91 8.28 -13.93 -1.48
CA PHE A 91 7.35 -13.46 -0.44
C PHE A 91 5.91 -13.93 -0.70
N ASP A 92 5.48 -13.95 -1.95
CA ASP A 92 4.18 -14.47 -2.35
C ASP A 92 4.03 -15.94 -1.96
N GLY A 93 5.04 -16.76 -2.30
CA GLY A 93 5.06 -18.18 -1.94
C GLY A 93 5.09 -18.44 -0.43
N ALA A 94 5.66 -17.52 0.35
CA ALA A 94 5.74 -17.66 1.81
C ALA A 94 4.49 -17.14 2.56
N SER A 95 3.82 -16.13 2.02
CA SER A 95 2.73 -15.41 2.70
C SER A 95 1.33 -15.79 2.23
N GLY A 96 1.18 -16.17 0.94
CA GLY A 96 -0.13 -16.33 0.31
C GLY A 96 -0.91 -15.03 0.13
N ILE A 97 -0.25 -13.87 0.22
CA ILE A 97 -0.91 -12.54 0.20
C ILE A 97 -1.38 -12.10 -1.19
N THR A 98 -0.94 -12.77 -2.27
CA THR A 98 -1.13 -12.36 -3.65
C THR A 98 -2.59 -12.02 -3.99
N GLU A 99 -3.55 -12.87 -3.58
CA GLU A 99 -4.96 -12.64 -3.88
C GLU A 99 -5.50 -11.38 -3.18
N SER A 100 -5.21 -11.21 -1.90
CA SER A 100 -5.64 -10.03 -1.13
C SER A 100 -5.02 -8.75 -1.69
N TYR A 101 -3.75 -8.83 -2.09
CA TYR A 101 -3.03 -7.72 -2.71
C TYR A 101 -3.64 -7.32 -4.06
N LEU A 102 -3.86 -8.28 -4.97
CA LEU A 102 -4.43 -8.00 -6.28
C LEU A 102 -5.84 -7.41 -6.18
N ARG A 103 -6.63 -7.83 -5.19
CA ARG A 103 -7.94 -7.21 -4.89
C ARG A 103 -7.81 -5.76 -4.42
N ALA A 104 -6.78 -5.43 -3.65
CA ALA A 104 -6.51 -4.04 -3.25
C ALA A 104 -6.15 -3.17 -4.47
N VAL A 105 -5.32 -3.69 -5.38
CA VAL A 105 -5.00 -3.05 -6.67
C VAL A 105 -6.25 -2.85 -7.53
N GLU A 106 -7.09 -3.88 -7.64
CA GLU A 106 -8.36 -3.80 -8.39
C GLU A 106 -9.31 -2.78 -7.77
N SER A 107 -9.45 -2.80 -6.44
CA SER A 107 -10.28 -1.83 -5.70
C SER A 107 -9.79 -0.40 -5.87
N HIS A 108 -8.47 -0.20 -5.85
CA HIS A 108 -7.82 1.07 -6.14
C HIS A 108 -8.24 1.61 -7.52
N ARG A 109 -8.06 0.78 -8.56
CA ARG A 109 -8.41 1.13 -9.94
C ARG A 109 -9.91 1.34 -10.16
N ALA A 110 -10.74 0.56 -9.48
CA ALA A 110 -12.18 0.54 -9.71
C ALA A 110 -12.92 1.69 -9.01
N TRP A 111 -12.54 2.05 -7.78
CA TRP A 111 -13.31 3.03 -7.01
C TRP A 111 -12.50 3.84 -6.00
N HIS A 112 -11.48 3.26 -5.34
CA HIS A 112 -10.83 3.94 -4.21
C HIS A 112 -10.14 5.24 -4.62
N ARG A 113 -9.48 5.29 -5.79
CA ARG A 113 -8.89 6.53 -6.30
C ARG A 113 -9.93 7.64 -6.46
N ALA A 114 -11.03 7.35 -7.15
CA ALA A 114 -12.08 8.33 -7.39
C ALA A 114 -12.75 8.80 -6.09
N ASP A 115 -12.91 7.92 -5.10
CA ASP A 115 -13.43 8.30 -3.78
C ASP A 115 -12.45 9.19 -3.00
N MET A 116 -11.15 8.93 -3.09
CA MET A 116 -10.13 9.81 -2.49
C MET A 116 -10.12 11.20 -3.14
N GLU A 117 -10.20 11.27 -4.46
CA GLU A 117 -10.30 12.54 -5.22
C GLU A 117 -11.59 13.31 -4.88
N ARG A 118 -12.71 12.61 -4.69
CA ARG A 118 -13.95 13.21 -4.23
C ARG A 118 -13.82 13.76 -2.80
N LEU A 119 -13.26 12.96 -1.90
CA LEU A 119 -13.08 13.34 -0.49
C LEU A 119 -12.10 14.50 -0.33
N ASP A 120 -11.06 14.59 -1.16
CA ASP A 120 -10.15 15.74 -1.25
C ASP A 120 -10.96 17.03 -1.39
N SER A 121 -11.79 17.10 -2.44
CA SER A 121 -12.62 18.24 -2.75
C SER A 121 -13.61 18.59 -1.63
N GLU A 122 -14.22 17.57 -1.01
CA GLU A 122 -15.22 17.78 0.05
C GLU A 122 -14.63 18.17 1.41
N LYS A 123 -13.46 17.65 1.76
CA LYS A 123 -12.88 17.78 3.11
C LYS A 123 -11.72 18.78 3.17
N GLY A 124 -11.19 19.21 2.02
CA GLY A 124 -10.16 20.24 1.92
C GLY A 124 -8.76 19.74 2.29
N PHE A 125 -8.39 18.58 1.76
CA PHE A 125 -7.01 18.05 1.80
C PHE A 125 -6.48 17.93 0.38
N ASN A 126 -5.19 17.63 0.21
CA ASN A 126 -4.62 17.40 -1.12
C ASN A 126 -4.34 15.91 -1.29
N TYR A 127 -5.10 15.22 -2.13
CA TYR A 127 -4.85 13.84 -2.50
C TYR A 127 -3.80 13.77 -3.62
N PHE A 128 -2.87 12.83 -3.48
CA PHE A 128 -1.85 12.60 -4.48
C PHE A 128 -1.62 11.11 -4.70
N ASP A 129 -1.83 10.65 -5.94
CA ASP A 129 -1.51 9.30 -6.31
C ASP A 129 -0.07 9.20 -6.81
N ILE A 130 0.85 8.81 -5.93
CA ILE A 130 2.27 8.67 -6.26
C ILE A 130 2.51 7.64 -7.36
N ASN A 131 1.57 6.70 -7.59
CA ASN A 131 1.74 5.65 -8.59
C ASN A 131 1.71 6.20 -10.01
N ASP A 132 0.98 7.30 -10.25
CA ASP A 132 0.91 7.97 -11.56
C ASP A 132 2.24 8.68 -11.91
N GLU A 133 3.13 8.88 -10.94
CA GLU A 133 4.35 9.69 -11.06
C GLU A 133 5.63 8.85 -11.19
N ILE A 134 5.48 7.53 -10.97
CA ILE A 134 6.51 6.51 -11.13
C ILE A 134 6.22 5.78 -12.44
N GLY A 135 7.00 6.10 -13.48
CA GLY A 135 6.76 5.62 -14.83
C GLY A 135 7.96 4.88 -15.43
N SER A 136 7.87 4.68 -16.75
CA SER A 136 8.82 3.89 -17.53
C SER A 136 10.26 4.42 -17.57
N ASP A 137 10.49 5.65 -17.10
CA ASP A 137 11.84 6.20 -16.88
C ASP A 137 12.64 5.39 -15.84
N LEU A 138 11.95 4.58 -15.03
CA LEU A 138 12.51 3.73 -13.99
C LEU A 138 12.42 2.23 -14.28
N ASP A 139 12.19 1.84 -15.55
CA ASP A 139 12.06 0.43 -15.99
C ASP A 139 13.24 -0.48 -15.62
N ASN A 140 14.43 0.09 -15.39
CA ASN A 140 15.66 -0.65 -15.06
C ASN A 140 16.12 -0.44 -13.61
N GLU A 141 15.29 0.17 -12.77
CA GLU A 141 15.62 0.47 -11.38
C GLU A 141 14.95 -0.54 -10.43
N TRP A 142 15.72 -1.00 -9.45
CA TRP A 142 15.22 -1.90 -8.42
C TRP A 142 14.59 -1.11 -7.27
N LEU A 143 13.26 -0.94 -7.31
CA LEU A 143 12.55 -0.06 -6.38
C LEU A 143 11.84 -0.80 -5.23
N PHE A 144 11.55 -2.10 -5.37
CA PHE A 144 10.73 -2.85 -4.41
C PHE A 144 11.41 -4.09 -3.86
N VAL A 145 11.11 -4.42 -2.60
CA VAL A 145 11.51 -5.68 -1.97
C VAL A 145 10.35 -6.68 -1.89
N ASP A 146 9.10 -6.20 -1.93
CA ASP A 146 7.89 -6.98 -2.09
C ASP A 146 6.79 -6.12 -2.75
N ARG A 147 5.53 -6.53 -2.69
CA ARG A 147 4.41 -5.83 -3.35
C ARG A 147 4.05 -4.46 -2.73
N VAL A 148 4.59 -4.10 -1.57
CA VAL A 148 4.24 -2.87 -0.83
C VAL A 148 5.43 -2.13 -0.23
N HIS A 149 6.53 -2.82 0.06
CA HIS A 149 7.73 -2.25 0.65
C HIS A 149 8.78 -1.97 -0.43
N MET A 150 9.43 -0.82 -0.29
CA MET A 150 10.42 -0.33 -1.23
C MET A 150 11.85 -0.56 -0.75
N THR A 151 12.80 -0.57 -1.69
CA THR A 151 14.22 -0.41 -1.40
C THR A 151 14.52 1.03 -0.96
N ASP A 152 15.73 1.29 -0.45
CA ASP A 152 16.18 2.66 -0.17
C ASP A 152 16.07 3.55 -1.41
N ARG A 153 16.42 3.02 -2.59
CA ARG A 153 16.27 3.70 -3.87
C ARG A 153 14.81 3.98 -4.21
N GLY A 154 13.91 3.03 -3.95
CA GLY A 154 12.47 3.24 -4.13
C GLY A 154 11.92 4.36 -3.24
N TYR A 155 12.32 4.40 -1.97
CA TYR A 155 11.94 5.49 -1.07
C TYR A 155 12.55 6.83 -1.46
N GLU A 156 13.78 6.85 -1.98
CA GLU A 156 14.40 8.06 -2.53
C GLU A 156 13.59 8.63 -3.69
N VAL A 157 13.19 7.80 -4.67
CA VAL A 157 12.33 8.20 -5.79
C VAL A 157 11.02 8.81 -5.29
N VAL A 158 10.35 8.14 -4.34
CA VAL A 158 9.09 8.66 -3.77
C VAL A 158 9.29 10.00 -3.07
N ALA A 159 10.38 10.14 -2.30
CA ALA A 159 10.70 11.39 -1.61
C ALA A 159 10.97 12.53 -2.60
N GLU A 160 11.66 12.27 -3.71
CA GLU A 160 11.92 13.25 -4.78
C GLU A 160 10.62 13.72 -5.46
N LYS A 161 9.74 12.78 -5.82
CA LYS A 161 8.45 13.07 -6.46
C LYS A 161 7.52 13.85 -5.52
N LEU A 162 7.40 13.41 -4.26
CA LEU A 162 6.64 14.13 -3.23
C LEU A 162 7.22 15.53 -2.98
N GLY A 163 8.54 15.65 -2.83
CA GLY A 163 9.20 16.93 -2.59
C GLY A 163 8.97 17.92 -3.75
N SER A 164 9.04 17.44 -4.99
CA SER A 164 8.78 18.25 -6.18
C SER A 164 7.32 18.72 -6.25
N ARG A 165 6.37 17.83 -5.92
CA ARG A 165 4.94 18.18 -5.85
C ARG A 165 4.68 19.24 -4.79
N LEU A 166 5.18 19.03 -3.57
CA LEU A 166 5.04 19.96 -2.44
C LEU A 166 5.70 21.31 -2.67
N ALA A 167 6.77 21.38 -3.48
CA ALA A 167 7.42 22.63 -3.84
C ALA A 167 6.69 23.42 -4.94
N SER A 168 5.78 22.76 -5.67
CA SER A 168 5.03 23.34 -6.80
C SER A 168 3.66 23.89 -6.41
N ASP A 169 3.16 23.58 -5.21
CA ASP A 169 1.89 24.05 -4.63
C ASP A 169 2.09 25.26 -3.68
#